data_AF-A0A935J7V3-F1
#
_entry.id   AF-A0A935J7V3-F1
#
_cell.length_a   1.000
_cell.length_b   1.000
_cell.length_c   1.000
_cell.angle_alpha   90.00
_cell.angle_beta   90.00
_cell.angle_gamma   90.00
#
_symmetry.space_group_name_H-M   'P 1'
#
loop_
_entity.id
_entity.type
_entity.pdbx_description
1 polymer ?
#
loop_
_entity_poly.entity_id
_entity_poly.type
_entity_poly.pdbx_seq_one_letter_code
_entity_poly.pdbx_strand_id
1 'polypeptide(L)'
;MPWPAAGGLQRIADVPIYATDPLVRRAASLQQTHDAAAPTARMCASTLAQALGFVDGESVRVRQAQGEALMTASLDETVPAGCVRVATAHVSTAALGDMFGAINVERA
;
A
#
# COMPACT_ATOMS: atom_id res chain seq x y z
N MET A 1 -4.26 -1.28 -29.27
CA MET A 1 -3.53 -2.41 -28.66
C MET A 1 -4.04 -2.57 -27.24
N PRO A 2 -4.68 -3.70 -26.86
CA PRO A 2 -5.01 -3.94 -25.46
C PRO A 2 -3.73 -4.24 -24.69
N TRP A 3 -3.58 -3.63 -23.50
CA TRP A 3 -2.49 -3.94 -22.58
C TRP A 3 -2.72 -5.35 -22.00
N PRO A 4 -1.67 -6.17 -21.80
CA PRO A 4 -1.84 -7.47 -21.18
C PRO A 4 -2.40 -7.31 -19.76
N ALA A 5 -3.46 -8.05 -19.45
CA ALA A 5 -3.94 -8.16 -18.07
C ALA A 5 -2.89 -8.94 -17.28
N ALA A 6 -2.20 -8.27 -16.36
CA ALA A 6 -1.36 -8.96 -15.40
C ALA A 6 -2.27 -9.83 -14.53
N GLY A 7 -2.08 -11.16 -14.58
CA GLY A 7 -2.77 -12.07 -13.67
C GLY A 7 -2.29 -11.82 -12.25
N GLY A 8 -3.15 -11.25 -11.40
CA GLY A 8 -2.86 -10.96 -9.99
C GLY A 8 -2.81 -9.47 -9.67
N LEU A 9 -2.78 -9.16 -8.37
CA LEU A 9 -2.83 -7.78 -7.90
C LEU A 9 -1.56 -7.02 -8.26
N GLN A 10 -1.71 -5.73 -8.58
CA GLN A 10 -0.60 -4.83 -8.86
C GLN A 10 -0.43 -3.78 -7.76
N ARG A 11 0.80 -3.54 -7.35
CA ARG A 11 1.15 -2.45 -6.45
C ARG A 11 1.19 -1.12 -7.20
N ILE A 12 0.51 -0.13 -6.64
CA ILE A 12 0.72 1.28 -6.96
C ILE A 12 1.39 1.91 -5.74
N ALA A 13 2.61 2.43 -5.87
CA ALA A 13 3.27 3.12 -4.77
C ALA A 13 3.45 4.61 -5.05
N ASP A 14 3.20 5.39 -4.00
CA ASP A 14 3.58 6.79 -3.90
C ASP A 14 4.62 6.99 -2.79
N VAL A 15 5.31 8.13 -2.81
CA VAL A 15 6.20 8.57 -1.74
C VAL A 15 5.44 9.62 -0.92
N PRO A 16 5.09 9.35 0.35
CA PRO A 16 4.43 10.34 1.20
C PRO A 16 5.28 11.60 1.36
N ILE A 17 4.63 12.77 1.42
CA ILE A 17 5.30 14.08 1.39
C ILE A 17 6.31 14.26 2.53
N TYR A 18 6.07 13.68 3.71
CA TYR A 18 6.98 13.73 4.85
C TYR A 18 7.92 12.53 4.97
N ALA A 19 8.05 11.75 3.88
CA ALA A 19 8.98 10.63 3.75
C ALA A 19 9.99 10.83 2.60
N THR A 20 9.92 11.94 1.85
CA THR A 20 10.70 12.18 0.62
C THR A 20 12.20 12.31 0.83
N ASP A 21 12.64 12.93 1.92
CA ASP A 21 14.05 13.25 2.17
C ASP A 21 14.41 13.21 3.66
N PRO A 22 15.71 13.24 4.02
CA PRO A 22 16.13 13.16 5.42
C PRO A 22 15.69 14.33 6.31
N LEU A 23 15.47 15.53 5.76
CA LEU A 23 15.05 16.69 6.55
C LEU A 23 13.61 16.52 7.00
N VAL A 24 12.68 16.29 6.06
CA VAL A 24 11.26 16.15 6.40
C VAL A 24 10.99 14.89 7.22
N ARG A 25 11.76 13.81 6.98
CA ARG A 25 11.66 12.56 7.74
C ARG A 25 12.07 12.70 9.21
N ARG A 26 12.96 13.65 9.52
CA ARG A 26 13.46 13.89 10.89
C ARG A 26 12.77 15.06 11.59
N ALA A 27 11.97 15.84 10.87
CA ALA A 27 11.26 16.98 11.43
C ALA A 27 10.06 16.54 12.29
N ALA A 28 10.24 16.50 13.61
CA ALA A 28 9.20 16.04 14.54
C ALA A 28 7.86 16.77 14.39
N SER A 29 7.87 18.07 14.11
CA SER A 29 6.65 18.86 13.87
C SER A 29 5.86 18.39 12.65
N LEU A 30 6.55 17.98 11.57
CA LEU A 30 5.90 17.44 10.37
C LEU A 30 5.40 16.02 10.62
N GLN A 31 6.15 15.21 11.37
CA GLN A 31 5.77 13.84 11.71
C GLN A 31 4.54 13.75 12.65
N GLN A 32 4.16 14.84 13.31
CA GLN A 32 2.95 14.92 14.15
C GLN A 32 1.69 15.31 13.39
N THR A 33 1.79 15.61 12.09
CA THR A 33 0.65 15.99 11.26
C THR A 33 -0.08 14.76 10.70
N HIS A 34 -1.28 15.00 10.18
CA HIS A 34 -2.06 13.98 9.49
C HIS A 34 -1.32 13.37 8.28
N ASP A 35 -0.56 14.16 7.53
CA ASP A 35 0.10 13.69 6.30
C ASP A 35 1.32 12.79 6.58
N ALA A 36 1.73 12.67 7.85
CA ALA A 36 2.72 11.72 8.33
C ALA A 36 2.11 10.43 8.89
N ALA A 37 0.79 10.25 8.81
CA ALA A 37 0.14 9.03 9.27
C ALA A 37 0.71 7.79 8.59
N ALA A 38 0.75 6.68 9.33
CA ALA A 38 1.28 5.42 8.81
C ALA A 38 0.45 4.98 7.58
N PRO A 39 1.11 4.50 6.50
CA PRO A 39 0.42 4.11 5.28
C PRO A 39 -0.39 2.83 5.49
N THR A 40 -1.57 2.80 4.87
CA THR A 40 -2.48 1.64 4.82
C THR A 40 -2.42 0.95 3.46
N ALA A 41 -2.89 -0.30 3.39
CA ALA A 41 -3.08 -1.02 2.13
C ALA A 41 -4.43 -0.61 1.52
N ARG A 42 -4.39 0.35 0.58
CA ARG A 42 -5.60 0.95 0.02
C ARG A 42 -6.07 0.21 -1.22
N MET A 43 -7.35 -0.14 -1.27
CA MET A 43 -7.97 -0.92 -2.35
C MET A 43 -9.43 -0.48 -2.55
N CYS A 44 -9.94 -0.52 -3.78
CA CYS A 44 -11.36 -0.29 -4.04
C CYS A 44 -12.23 -1.46 -3.55
N ALA A 45 -13.54 -1.25 -3.42
CA ALA A 45 -14.47 -2.23 -2.87
C ALA A 45 -14.47 -3.57 -3.62
N SER A 46 -14.36 -3.53 -4.96
CA SER A 46 -14.33 -4.75 -5.77
C SER A 46 -13.09 -5.60 -5.47
N THR A 47 -11.95 -4.97 -5.21
CA THR A 47 -10.71 -5.69 -4.88
C THR A 47 -10.72 -6.15 -3.43
N LEU A 48 -11.06 -5.25 -2.50
CA LEU A 48 -11.06 -5.50 -1.05
C LEU A 48 -12.06 -6.59 -0.67
N ALA A 49 -13.33 -6.40 -1.01
CA ALA A 49 -14.41 -7.29 -0.55
C ALA A 49 -14.65 -8.46 -1.51
N GLN A 50 -14.67 -8.24 -2.82
CA GLN A 50 -15.07 -9.29 -3.77
C GLN A 50 -13.91 -10.20 -4.17
N ALA A 51 -12.74 -9.63 -4.47
CA ALA A 51 -11.58 -10.44 -4.89
C ALA A 51 -10.85 -11.07 -3.69
N LEU A 52 -10.78 -10.37 -2.55
CA LEU A 52 -9.99 -10.79 -1.40
C LEU A 52 -10.79 -11.16 -0.14
N GLY A 53 -12.05 -10.73 -0.02
CA GLY A 53 -12.88 -11.06 1.15
C GLY A 53 -12.43 -10.39 2.46
N PHE A 54 -11.84 -9.19 2.37
CA PHE A 54 -11.46 -8.36 3.51
C PHE A 54 -12.48 -7.26 3.78
N VAL A 55 -12.44 -6.71 5.00
CA VAL A 55 -13.21 -5.54 5.42
C VAL A 55 -12.29 -4.34 5.65
N ASP A 56 -12.82 -3.13 5.49
CA ASP A 56 -12.12 -1.90 5.85
C ASP A 56 -11.70 -1.92 7.32
N GLY A 57 -10.46 -1.53 7.61
CA GLY A 57 -9.87 -1.58 8.95
C GLY A 57 -9.27 -2.92 9.35
N GLU A 58 -9.34 -3.96 8.51
CA GLU A 58 -8.82 -5.29 8.83
C GLU A 58 -7.29 -5.36 8.72
N SER A 59 -6.64 -6.14 9.59
CA SER A 59 -5.19 -6.36 9.52
C SER A 59 -4.85 -7.37 8.42
N VAL A 60 -3.99 -6.97 7.49
CA VAL A 60 -3.53 -7.78 6.35
C VAL A 60 -2.01 -7.88 6.33
N ARG A 61 -1.51 -9.03 5.86
CA ARG A 61 -0.11 -9.23 5.51
C ARG A 61 0.04 -8.99 4.01
N VAL A 62 0.81 -7.97 3.66
CA VAL A 62 1.14 -7.65 2.27
C VAL A 62 2.52 -8.21 1.95
N ARG A 63 2.61 -9.00 0.88
CA ARG A 63 3.86 -9.65 0.45
C ARG A 63 4.23 -9.20 -0.95
N GLN A 64 5.50 -8.86 -1.12
CA GLN A 64 6.05 -8.49 -2.41
C GLN A 64 7.51 -8.93 -2.52
N ALA A 65 7.83 -9.60 -3.63
CA ALA A 65 9.14 -10.24 -3.82
C ALA A 65 9.48 -11.14 -2.61
N GLN A 66 10.57 -10.86 -1.89
CA GLN A 66 10.99 -11.61 -0.70
C GLN A 66 10.56 -10.95 0.62
N GLY A 67 9.88 -9.80 0.56
CA GLY A 67 9.51 -9.01 1.72
C GLY A 67 8.03 -9.10 2.09
N GLU A 68 7.74 -8.74 3.33
CA GLU A 68 6.38 -8.65 3.85
C GLU A 68 6.20 -7.45 4.78
N ALA A 69 4.97 -6.94 4.85
CA ALA A 69 4.56 -5.86 5.73
C ALA A 69 3.19 -6.17 6.33
N LEU A 70 3.03 -5.93 7.63
CA LEU A 70 1.72 -5.94 8.28
C LEU A 70 1.12 -4.54 8.21
N MET A 71 -0.14 -4.45 7.78
CA MET A 71 -0.80 -3.17 7.60
C MET A 71 -2.32 -3.31 7.65
N THR A 72 -2.99 -2.18 7.85
CA THR A 72 -4.45 -2.11 7.83
C THR A 72 -4.94 -1.99 6.39
N ALA A 73 -5.89 -2.84 6.00
CA ALA A 73 -6.62 -2.70 4.75
C ALA A 73 -7.56 -1.50 4.84
N SER A 74 -7.58 -0.68 3.79
CA SER A 74 -8.39 0.54 3.75
C SER A 74 -9.15 0.64 2.43
N LEU A 75 -10.44 0.94 2.51
CA LEU A 75 -11.28 1.16 1.33
C LEU A 75 -10.97 2.51 0.69
N ASP A 76 -10.58 2.49 -0.58
CA ASP A 76 -10.28 3.69 -1.38
C ASP A 76 -10.69 3.48 -2.85
N GLU A 77 -11.83 4.08 -3.24
CA GLU A 77 -12.36 4.00 -4.61
C GLU A 77 -11.53 4.77 -5.65
N THR A 78 -10.51 5.53 -5.22
CA THR A 78 -9.56 6.15 -6.15
C THR A 78 -8.52 5.15 -6.67
N VAL A 79 -8.45 3.94 -6.08
CA VAL A 79 -7.55 2.87 -6.52
C VAL A 79 -8.22 2.04 -7.61
N PRO A 80 -7.58 1.82 -8.78
CA PRO A 80 -8.12 0.97 -9.83
C PRO A 80 -8.38 -0.47 -9.35
N ALA A 81 -9.38 -1.12 -9.94
CA ALA A 81 -9.65 -2.54 -9.66
C ALA A 81 -8.44 -3.42 -10.00
N GLY A 82 -8.16 -4.40 -9.12
CA GLY A 82 -6.98 -5.26 -9.24
C GLY A 82 -5.67 -4.62 -8.78
N CYS A 83 -5.72 -3.42 -8.18
CA CYS A 83 -4.54 -2.74 -7.64
C CYS A 83 -4.63 -2.56 -6.13
N VAL A 84 -3.45 -2.49 -5.50
CA VAL A 84 -3.28 -2.15 -4.09
C VAL A 84 -2.34 -0.96 -4.02
N ARG A 85 -2.82 0.15 -3.46
CA ARG A 85 -1.97 1.31 -3.21
C ARG A 85 -1.25 1.15 -1.88
N VAL A 86 0.07 0.99 -1.94
CA VAL A 86 0.95 0.85 -0.78
C VAL A 86 2.13 1.79 -0.94
N ALA A 87 2.18 2.81 -0.10
CA ALA A 87 3.25 3.80 -0.10
C ALA A 87 4.63 3.14 0.00
N THR A 88 5.65 3.81 -0.53
CA THR A 88 7.05 3.47 -0.32
C THR A 88 7.71 4.49 0.61
N ALA A 89 9.01 4.32 0.87
CA ALA A 89 9.84 5.21 1.68
C ALA A 89 9.39 5.39 3.15
N HIS A 90 8.42 4.60 3.61
CA HIS A 90 8.00 4.53 5.00
C HIS A 90 8.54 3.26 5.68
N VAL A 91 8.87 3.36 6.97
CA VAL A 91 9.48 2.26 7.74
C VAL A 91 8.62 0.99 7.75
N SER A 92 7.28 1.13 7.82
CA SER A 92 6.35 -0.02 7.80
C SER A 92 6.33 -0.77 6.48
N THR A 93 6.79 -0.14 5.40
CA THR A 93 6.81 -0.72 4.04
C THR A 93 8.22 -0.99 3.53
N ALA A 94 9.25 -0.79 4.37
CA ALA A 94 10.65 -0.84 3.96
C ALA A 94 11.10 -2.22 3.47
N ALA A 95 10.42 -3.29 3.91
CA ALA A 95 10.70 -4.65 3.48
C ALA A 95 10.11 -4.97 2.10
N LEU A 96 9.08 -4.23 1.65
CA LEU A 96 8.48 -4.46 0.34
C LEU A 96 9.45 -4.00 -0.75
N GLY A 97 9.63 -4.84 -1.78
CA GLY A 97 10.55 -4.59 -2.88
C GLY A 97 10.10 -3.47 -3.82
N ASP A 98 9.83 -3.83 -5.08
CA ASP A 98 9.59 -2.87 -6.16
C ASP A 98 8.45 -1.88 -5.86
N MET A 99 8.63 -0.63 -6.27
CA MET A 99 7.57 0.40 -6.15
C MET A 99 6.32 0.05 -6.96
N PHE A 100 6.48 -0.64 -8.08
CA PHE A 100 5.39 -1.07 -8.95
C PHE A 100 5.62 -2.51 -9.36
N GLY A 101 4.59 -3.34 -9.33
CA GLY A 101 4.67 -4.74 -9.73
C GLY A 101 3.70 -5.63 -9.00
N ALA A 102 3.80 -6.94 -9.22
CA ALA A 102 2.91 -7.91 -8.60
C ALA A 102 2.99 -7.89 -7.07
N ILE A 103 1.85 -7.97 -6.41
CA ILE A 103 1.72 -7.95 -4.95
C ILE A 103 0.70 -9.00 -4.50
N ASN A 104 0.89 -9.55 -3.30
CA ASN A 104 -0.08 -10.45 -2.68
C ASN A 104 -0.55 -9.86 -1.35
N VAL A 105 -1.84 -10.06 -1.05
CA VAL A 105 -2.46 -9.63 0.20
C VAL A 105 -3.11 -10.84 0.84
N GLU A 106 -2.71 -11.14 2.07
CA GLU A 106 -3.12 -12.31 2.82
C GLU A 106 -3.65 -11.89 4.20
N ARG A 107 -4.44 -12.75 4.85
CA ARG A 107 -4.85 -12.54 6.25
C ARG A 107 -3.59 -12.57 7.14
N ALA A 108 -3.48 -11.60 8.06
CA ALA A 108 -2.32 -11.45 8.95
C ALA A 108 -2.14 -12.65 9.89
#